data_AF-A0A219AM83-F1
#
_entry.id   AF-A0A219AM83-F1
#
_cell.length_a   1.000
_cell.length_b   1.000
_cell.length_c   1.000
_cell.angle_alpha   90.00
_cell.angle_beta   90.00
_cell.angle_gamma   90.00
#
_symmetry.space_group_name_H-M   'P 1'
#
loop_
_entity.id
_entity.type
_entity.pdbx_description
1 polymer ?
#
loop_
_entity_poly.entity_id
_entity_poly.type
_entity_poly.pdbx_seq_one_letter_code
_entity_poly.pdbx_strand_id
1 'polypeptide(L)'
;MNLKISKLWNPIGFFISFFMSFLMPLIFAVPFGFMPINVFLYQELIRWPVAYFIVTLFVIPLSLNLAKRYFTFPPKGHIFNPVTFFISLQMSFLMPLIFGYAIGSMPLKILFIMWPVRWVVAYAMVNFAIRPFSMNLTKITFNFEPQH
;
A
#
# COMPACT_ATOMS: atom_id res chain seq x y z
N MET A 1 -21.03 -12.96 1.79
CA MET A 1 -19.64 -13.00 2.32
C MET A 1 -19.68 -12.48 3.76
N ASN A 2 -19.60 -13.36 4.77
CA ASN A 2 -19.61 -12.93 6.17
C ASN A 2 -18.30 -12.20 6.51
N LEU A 3 -18.32 -10.86 6.44
CA LEU A 3 -17.23 -10.02 6.89
C LEU A 3 -17.15 -10.11 8.42
N LYS A 4 -16.24 -10.94 8.95
CA LYS A 4 -15.87 -10.86 10.36
C LYS A 4 -15.27 -9.47 10.59
N ILE A 5 -15.95 -8.61 11.34
CA ILE A 5 -15.52 -7.24 11.66
C ILE A 5 -14.12 -7.23 12.30
N SER A 6 -13.75 -8.30 13.02
CA SER A 6 -12.40 -8.50 13.55
C SER A 6 -11.30 -8.59 12.48
N LYS A 7 -11.62 -8.86 11.22
CA LYS A 7 -10.67 -8.82 10.09
C LYS A 7 -10.55 -7.43 9.43
N LEU A 8 -11.45 -6.50 9.74
CA LEU A 8 -11.43 -5.13 9.19
C LEU A 8 -10.45 -4.21 9.91
N TRP A 9 -10.08 -4.54 11.14
CA TRP A 9 -9.15 -3.75 11.93
C TRP A 9 -7.76 -4.38 11.90
N ASN A 10 -6.85 -3.75 11.15
CA ASN A 10 -5.45 -4.10 11.09
C ASN A 10 -4.63 -2.85 11.45
N PRO A 11 -4.20 -2.68 12.70
CA PRO A 11 -3.48 -1.49 13.17
C PRO A 11 -2.16 -1.22 12.42
N ILE A 12 -1.48 -2.29 12.01
CA ILE A 12 -0.24 -2.19 11.22
C ILE A 12 -0.59 -1.76 9.80
N GLY A 13 -1.61 -2.38 9.21
CA GLY A 13 -2.15 -2.01 7.90
C GLY A 13 -2.65 -0.56 7.86
N PHE A 14 -3.20 -0.05 8.95
CA PHE A 14 -3.64 1.34 9.10
C PHE A 14 -2.47 2.30 8.89
N PHE A 15 -1.38 2.16 9.65
CA PHE A 15 -0.20 3.02 9.50
C PHE A 15 0.50 2.82 8.16
N ILE A 16 0.65 1.57 7.68
CA ILE A 16 1.23 1.32 6.36
C ILE A 16 0.41 2.02 5.28
N SER A 17 -0.92 1.90 5.33
CA SER A 17 -1.81 2.54 4.35
C SER A 17 -1.69 4.06 4.40
N PHE A 18 -1.58 4.65 5.59
CA PHE A 18 -1.42 6.10 5.80
C PHE A 18 -0.09 6.61 5.24
N PHE A 19 1.03 6.00 5.61
CA PHE A 19 2.34 6.43 5.12
C PHE A 19 2.48 6.20 3.62
N MET A 20 2.01 5.05 3.12
CA MET A 20 2.13 4.75 1.69
C MET A 20 1.16 5.59 0.85
N SER A 21 -0.06 5.87 1.35
CA SER A 21 -0.96 6.80 0.68
C SER A 21 -0.31 8.15 0.58
N PHE A 22 0.27 8.67 1.66
CA PHE A 22 0.89 10.00 1.71
C PHE A 22 2.19 10.11 0.87
N LEU A 23 3.14 9.18 1.06
CA LEU A 23 4.49 9.28 0.53
C LEU A 23 4.59 8.98 -0.97
N MET A 24 3.84 7.99 -1.47
CA MET A 24 3.95 7.61 -2.89
C MET A 24 3.62 8.80 -3.83
N PRO A 25 2.57 9.59 -3.58
CA PRO A 25 2.24 10.72 -4.43
C PRO A 25 3.16 11.92 -4.18
N LEU A 26 3.73 12.07 -2.99
CA LEU A 26 4.82 13.02 -2.75
C LEU A 26 6.09 12.70 -3.56
N ILE A 27 6.36 11.43 -3.84
CA ILE A 27 7.52 11.03 -4.63
C ILE A 27 7.23 11.16 -6.13
N PHE A 28 6.02 10.79 -6.57
CA PHE A 28 5.73 10.58 -8.00
C PHE A 28 4.74 11.55 -8.63
N ALA A 29 3.89 12.24 -7.85
CA ALA A 29 2.83 13.10 -8.38
C ALA A 29 3.10 14.58 -8.14
N VAL A 30 3.49 14.95 -6.92
CA VAL A 30 3.72 16.36 -6.53
C VAL A 30 4.95 16.96 -7.23
N PRO A 31 6.14 16.32 -7.25
CA PRO A 31 7.36 16.96 -7.77
C PRO A 31 7.32 17.21 -9.28
N PHE A 32 6.55 16.39 -10.00
CA PHE A 32 6.40 16.47 -11.45
C PHE A 32 5.22 17.35 -11.87
N GLY A 33 4.57 18.05 -10.94
CA GLY A 33 3.45 18.94 -11.22
C GLY A 33 2.14 18.23 -11.59
N PHE A 34 2.06 16.90 -11.47
CA PHE A 34 0.84 16.14 -11.76
C PHE A 34 -0.26 16.36 -10.72
N MET A 35 0.10 16.78 -9.50
CA MET A 35 -0.84 17.08 -8.43
C MET A 35 -0.33 18.27 -7.59
N PRO A 36 -1.06 19.40 -7.52
CA PRO A 36 -0.72 20.49 -6.61
C PRO A 36 -0.71 20.02 -5.15
N ILE A 37 0.24 20.52 -4.34
CA ILE A 37 0.38 20.12 -2.93
C ILE A 37 -0.90 20.33 -2.13
N ASN A 38 -1.62 21.44 -2.36
CA ASN A 38 -2.86 21.74 -1.67
C ASN A 38 -3.94 20.69 -2.00
N VAL A 39 -4.10 20.35 -3.28
CA VAL A 39 -5.06 19.34 -3.74
C VAL A 39 -4.72 17.97 -3.17
N PHE A 40 -3.42 17.63 -3.15
CA PHE A 40 -2.94 16.41 -2.52
C PHE A 40 -3.37 16.33 -1.04
N LEU A 41 -3.10 17.38 -0.25
CA LEU A 41 -3.43 17.39 1.18
C LEU A 41 -4.95 17.27 1.42
N TYR A 42 -5.78 17.91 0.59
CA TYR A 42 -7.23 17.74 0.67
C TYR A 42 -7.68 16.33 0.31
N GLN A 43 -7.11 15.74 -0.75
CA GLN A 43 -7.46 14.39 -1.19
C GLN A 43 -6.96 13.31 -0.23
N GLU A 44 -5.95 13.58 0.60
CA GLU A 44 -5.39 12.58 1.51
C GLU A 44 -6.45 12.01 2.48
N LEU A 45 -7.39 12.85 2.94
CA LEU A 45 -8.49 12.44 3.81
C LEU A 45 -9.40 11.38 3.18
N ILE A 46 -9.46 11.32 1.85
CA ILE A 46 -10.26 10.34 1.10
C ILE A 46 -9.36 9.19 0.63
N ARG A 47 -8.17 9.52 0.14
CA ARG A 47 -7.23 8.57 -0.46
C ARG A 47 -6.75 7.55 0.54
N TRP A 48 -6.45 7.98 1.76
CA TRP A 48 -5.98 7.09 2.81
C TRP A 48 -7.04 6.04 3.21
N PRO A 49 -8.29 6.41 3.56
CA PRO A 49 -9.33 5.42 3.85
C PRO A 49 -9.57 4.46 2.69
N VAL A 50 -9.61 4.97 1.45
CA VAL A 50 -9.76 4.13 0.26
C VAL A 50 -8.61 3.14 0.13
N ALA A 51 -7.36 3.59 0.31
CA ALA A 51 -6.19 2.71 0.30
C ALA A 51 -6.29 1.63 1.38
N TYR A 52 -6.66 2.02 2.60
CA TYR A 52 -6.80 1.09 3.72
C TYR A 52 -7.82 -0.01 3.44
N PHE A 53 -9.02 0.36 2.98
CA PHE A 53 -10.08 -0.62 2.71
C PHE A 53 -9.75 -1.51 1.51
N ILE A 54 -9.22 -0.95 0.42
CA ILE A 54 -8.79 -1.74 -0.74
C ILE A 54 -7.73 -2.76 -0.32
N VAL A 55 -6.72 -2.31 0.43
CA VAL A 55 -5.65 -3.20 0.91
C VAL A 55 -6.19 -4.29 1.79
N THR A 56 -6.98 -3.91 2.79
CA THR A 56 -7.46 -4.81 3.84
C THR A 56 -8.46 -5.84 3.32
N LEU A 57 -9.38 -5.42 2.45
CA LEU A 57 -10.48 -6.26 1.98
C LEU A 57 -10.11 -7.12 0.77
N PHE A 58 -9.29 -6.61 -0.14
CA PHE A 58 -9.06 -7.24 -1.44
C PHE A 58 -7.60 -7.64 -1.63
N VAL A 59 -6.68 -6.70 -1.46
CA VAL A 59 -5.28 -6.90 -1.85
C VAL A 59 -4.56 -7.87 -0.92
N ILE A 60 -4.74 -7.79 0.40
CA ILE A 60 -4.09 -8.70 1.34
C ILE A 60 -4.53 -10.16 1.11
N PRO A 61 -5.85 -10.48 1.06
CA PRO A 61 -6.31 -11.84 0.78
C PRO A 61 -5.77 -12.39 -0.55
N LEU A 62 -5.81 -11.57 -1.62
CA LEU A 62 -5.32 -11.96 -2.92
C LEU A 62 -3.79 -12.18 -2.90
N SER A 63 -3.04 -11.28 -2.26
CA SER A 63 -1.58 -11.38 -2.14
C SER A 63 -1.15 -12.61 -1.34
N LEU A 64 -1.88 -12.98 -0.29
CA LEU A 64 -1.63 -14.21 0.46
C LEU A 64 -1.85 -15.46 -0.40
N ASN A 65 -2.92 -15.48 -1.19
CA ASN A 65 -3.20 -16.59 -2.10
C ASN A 65 -2.13 -16.70 -3.21
N LEU A 66 -1.73 -15.58 -3.79
CA LEU A 66 -0.66 -15.53 -4.79
C LEU A 66 0.70 -15.93 -4.18
N ALA A 67 1.02 -15.45 -2.99
CA ALA A 67 2.23 -15.81 -2.26
C ALA A 67 2.32 -17.33 -2.03
N LYS A 68 1.24 -17.96 -1.59
CA LYS A 68 1.17 -19.41 -1.41
C LYS A 68 1.26 -20.20 -2.72
N ARG A 69 0.77 -19.64 -3.83
CA ARG A 69 0.73 -20.31 -5.13
C ARG A 69 2.06 -20.25 -5.88
N TYR A 70 2.75 -19.11 -5.81
CA TYR A 70 3.95 -18.84 -6.61
C TYR A 70 5.26 -18.90 -5.81
N PHE A 71 5.20 -18.86 -4.48
CA PHE A 71 6.37 -18.98 -3.61
C PHE A 71 6.18 -20.10 -2.60
N THR A 72 7.27 -20.74 -2.17
CA THR A 72 7.25 -21.64 -1.02
C THR A 72 6.91 -20.84 0.24
N PHE A 73 5.73 -21.06 0.78
CA PHE A 73 5.26 -20.45 2.02
C PHE A 73 5.36 -21.49 3.16
N PRO A 74 6.00 -21.18 4.30
CA PRO A 74 6.59 -19.90 4.69
C PRO A 74 7.94 -19.61 3.99
N PRO A 75 8.29 -18.33 3.77
CA PRO A 75 9.54 -17.95 3.13
C PRO A 75 10.74 -18.44 3.95
N LYS A 76 11.66 -19.17 3.31
CA LYS A 76 12.94 -19.56 3.91
C LYS A 76 13.93 -18.39 3.73
N GLY A 77 13.94 -17.46 4.69
CA GLY A 77 14.87 -16.32 4.74
C GLY A 77 14.20 -14.98 5.02
N HIS A 78 14.94 -14.07 5.67
CA HIS A 78 14.43 -12.77 6.14
C HIS A 78 14.39 -11.66 5.07
N ILE A 79 14.98 -11.88 3.89
CA ILE A 79 15.26 -10.80 2.93
C ILE A 79 14.06 -10.54 2.00
N PHE A 80 13.31 -11.58 1.64
CA PHE A 80 12.21 -11.48 0.68
C PHE A 80 10.85 -11.78 1.33
N ASN A 81 9.93 -10.82 1.28
CA ASN A 81 8.56 -11.01 1.72
C ASN A 81 7.61 -11.15 0.51
N PRO A 82 7.16 -12.37 0.16
CA PRO A 82 6.31 -12.60 -1.00
C PRO A 82 4.94 -11.93 -0.87
N VAL A 83 4.44 -11.74 0.34
CA VAL A 83 3.15 -11.07 0.57
C VAL A 83 3.29 -9.58 0.28
N THR A 84 4.33 -8.94 0.84
CA THR A 84 4.62 -7.51 0.56
C THR A 84 4.90 -7.28 -0.92
N PHE A 85 5.58 -8.21 -1.60
CA PHE A 85 5.82 -8.15 -3.04
C PHE A 85 4.52 -8.00 -3.83
N PHE A 86 3.54 -8.88 -3.60
CA PHE A 86 2.25 -8.85 -4.29
C PHE A 86 1.37 -7.67 -3.87
N ILE A 87 1.42 -7.26 -2.59
CA ILE A 87 0.70 -6.06 -2.13
C ILE A 87 1.22 -4.84 -2.86
N SER A 88 2.54 -4.62 -2.86
CA SER A 88 3.16 -3.48 -3.52
C SER A 88 2.92 -3.50 -5.03
N LEU A 89 2.91 -4.68 -5.66
CA LEU A 89 2.62 -4.83 -7.09
C LEU A 89 1.19 -4.36 -7.42
N GLN A 90 0.20 -4.83 -6.67
CA GLN A 90 -1.21 -4.47 -6.87
C GLN A 90 -1.47 -3.01 -6.53
N MET A 91 -0.98 -2.51 -5.39
CA MET A 91 -1.26 -1.16 -4.91
C MET A 91 -0.58 -0.07 -5.75
N SER A 92 0.63 -0.33 -6.26
CA SER A 92 1.34 0.57 -7.18
C SER A 92 0.64 0.74 -8.54
N PHE A 93 -0.32 -0.14 -8.85
CA PHE A 93 -1.18 -0.05 -10.02
C PHE A 93 -2.57 0.48 -9.68
N LEU A 94 -3.25 -0.12 -8.70
CA LEU A 94 -4.65 0.18 -8.35
C LEU A 94 -4.83 1.62 -7.89
N MET A 95 -3.97 2.14 -7.01
CA MET A 95 -4.12 3.49 -6.49
C MET A 95 -3.95 4.55 -7.59
N PRO A 96 -2.90 4.50 -8.43
CA PRO A 96 -2.80 5.37 -9.60
C PRO A 96 -3.92 5.16 -10.62
N LEU A 97 -4.45 3.95 -10.77
CA LEU A 97 -5.59 3.71 -11.67
C LEU A 97 -6.84 4.45 -11.18
N ILE A 98 -7.14 4.35 -9.88
CA ILE A 98 -8.33 4.98 -9.28
C ILE A 98 -8.16 6.50 -9.23
N PHE A 99 -7.09 6.98 -8.60
CA PHE A 99 -6.93 8.41 -8.33
C PHE A 99 -6.25 9.17 -9.46
N GLY A 100 -5.33 8.53 -10.19
CA GLY A 100 -4.65 9.13 -11.32
C GLY A 100 -5.47 9.03 -12.59
N TYR A 101 -5.83 7.83 -13.04
CA TYR A 101 -6.51 7.64 -14.33
C TYR A 101 -8.01 7.98 -14.25
N ALA A 102 -8.75 7.36 -13.33
CA ALA A 102 -10.21 7.52 -13.29
C ALA A 102 -10.66 8.90 -12.78
N ILE A 103 -9.91 9.50 -11.85
CA ILE A 103 -10.27 10.78 -11.23
C ILE A 103 -9.32 11.92 -11.67
N GLY A 104 -8.03 11.63 -11.82
CA GLY A 104 -6.97 12.64 -11.98
C GLY A 104 -6.52 12.91 -13.43
N SER A 105 -7.24 12.40 -14.44
CA SER A 105 -6.93 12.58 -15.86
C SER A 105 -5.53 12.13 -16.31
N MET A 106 -4.86 11.26 -15.54
CA MET A 106 -3.57 10.69 -15.89
C MET A 106 -3.70 9.79 -17.13
N PRO A 107 -2.92 9.99 -18.19
CA PRO A 107 -2.92 9.09 -19.34
C PRO A 107 -2.52 7.66 -18.95
N LEU A 108 -3.25 6.67 -19.48
CA LEU A 108 -3.00 5.25 -19.23
C LEU A 108 -1.57 4.82 -19.60
N LYS A 109 -1.00 5.44 -20.64
CA LYS A 109 0.39 5.22 -21.05
C LYS A 109 1.40 5.54 -19.94
N ILE A 110 1.20 6.66 -19.23
CA ILE A 110 2.08 7.07 -18.12
C ILE A 110 1.92 6.09 -16.96
N LEU A 111 0.71 5.57 -16.75
CA LEU A 111 0.45 4.57 -15.72
C LEU A 111 1.30 3.32 -15.96
N PHE A 112 1.30 2.75 -17.17
CA PHE A 112 2.08 1.57 -17.49
C PHE A 112 3.60 1.81 -17.46
N ILE A 113 4.09 2.94 -17.99
CA ILE A 113 5.53 3.25 -18.02
C ILE A 113 6.10 3.39 -16.60
N MET A 114 5.38 4.09 -15.71
CA MET A 114 5.88 4.36 -14.36
C MET A 114 5.56 3.24 -13.36
N TRP A 115 4.70 2.27 -13.73
CA TRP A 115 4.27 1.22 -12.82
C TRP A 115 5.43 0.37 -12.26
N PRO A 116 6.38 -0.13 -13.07
CA PRO A 116 7.50 -0.92 -12.54
C PRO A 116 8.35 -0.14 -11.52
N VAL A 117 8.61 1.15 -11.79
CA VAL A 117 9.38 2.00 -10.88
C VAL A 117 8.61 2.25 -9.57
N ARG A 118 7.32 2.60 -9.66
CA ARG A 118 6.46 2.77 -8.47
C ARG A 118 6.38 1.51 -7.64
N TRP A 119 6.31 0.36 -8.29
CA TRP A 119 6.26 -0.93 -7.63
C TRP A 119 7.54 -1.22 -6.83
N VAL A 120 8.72 -1.08 -7.46
CA VAL A 120 10.00 -1.32 -6.80
C VAL A 120 10.20 -0.36 -5.62
N VAL A 121 9.90 0.93 -5.79
CA VAL A 121 9.96 1.91 -4.72
C VAL A 121 8.99 1.56 -3.59
N ALA A 122 7.74 1.21 -3.91
CA ALA A 122 6.77 0.81 -2.91
C ALA A 122 7.19 -0.44 -2.14
N TYR A 123 7.74 -1.45 -2.83
CA TYR A 123 8.26 -2.66 -2.19
C TYR A 123 9.42 -2.35 -1.23
N ALA A 124 10.41 -1.58 -1.69
CA ALA A 124 11.54 -1.18 -0.85
C ALA A 124 11.11 -0.36 0.36
N MET A 125 10.26 0.65 0.16
CA MET A 125 9.74 1.49 1.24
C MET A 125 8.98 0.68 2.28
N VAL A 126 8.06 -0.19 1.85
CA VAL A 126 7.29 -1.01 2.79
C VAL A 126 8.20 -1.95 3.55
N ASN A 127 9.13 -2.63 2.87
CA ASN A 127 9.95 -3.65 3.52
C ASN A 127 10.99 -3.07 4.49
N PHE A 128 11.62 -1.96 4.14
CA PHE A 128 12.79 -1.44 4.89
C PHE A 128 12.47 -0.26 5.81
N ALA A 129 11.42 0.51 5.56
CA ALA A 129 11.13 1.71 6.34
C ALA A 129 9.74 1.67 6.99
N ILE A 130 8.69 1.54 6.17
CA ILE A 130 7.32 1.79 6.62
C ILE A 130 6.80 0.66 7.50
N ARG A 131 7.06 -0.61 7.18
CA ARG A 131 6.59 -1.73 8.02
C ARG A 131 7.23 -1.74 9.41
N PRO A 132 8.57 -1.65 9.57
CA PRO A 132 9.18 -1.54 10.90
C PRO A 132 8.65 -0.35 11.70
N PHE A 133 8.53 0.81 11.06
CA PHE A 133 8.03 2.02 11.71
C PHE A 133 6.56 1.88 12.13
N SER A 134 5.72 1.33 11.26
CA SER A 134 4.30 1.08 11.54
C SER A 134 4.13 0.08 12.69
N MET A 135 4.94 -0.97 12.78
CA MET A 135 4.91 -1.91 13.90
C MET A 135 5.22 -1.22 15.23
N ASN A 136 6.22 -0.34 15.26
CA ASN A 136 6.57 0.42 16.46
C ASN A 136 5.45 1.39 16.86
N LEU A 137 4.89 2.14 15.90
CA LEU A 137 3.76 3.03 16.17
C LEU A 137 2.52 2.27 16.65
N THR A 138 2.22 1.13 16.05
CA THR A 138 1.11 0.27 16.49
C THR A 138 1.24 -0.14 17.96
N LYS A 139 2.44 -0.51 18.41
CA LYS A 139 2.69 -0.83 19.81
C LYS A 139 2.45 0.37 20.72
N ILE A 140 2.94 1.54 20.34
CA ILE A 140 2.83 2.76 21.15
C ILE A 140 1.40 3.29 21.19
N THR A 141 0.73 3.38 20.04
CA THR A 141 -0.56 4.07 19.90
C THR A 141 -1.74 3.18 20.25
N PHE A 142 -1.66 1.87 19.96
CA PHE A 142 -2.80 0.95 20.11
C PHE A 142 -2.55 -0.17 21.13
N ASN A 143 -1.39 -0.19 21.81
CA ASN A 143 -0.97 -1.27 22.69
C ASN A 143 -1.16 -2.66 22.06
N PHE A 144 -0.93 -2.76 20.74
CA PHE A 144 -1.16 -3.97 19.97
C PHE A 144 0.15 -4.71 19.75
N GLU A 145 0.25 -5.92 20.29
CA GLU A 145 1.40 -6.79 20.06
C GLU A 145 1.28 -7.46 18.67
N PRO A 146 2.21 -7.18 17.74
CA PRO A 146 2.21 -7.84 16.44
C PRO A 146 2.48 -9.34 16.65
N GLN A 147 1.50 -10.19 16.31
CA GLN A 147 1.73 -11.63 16.22
C GLN A 147 2.74 -11.90 15.11
N HIS A 148 3.83 -12.59 15.47
CA HIS A 148 4.99 -12.87 14.61
C HIS A 148 4.64 -13.65 13.34
#